data_AF-A0A376GVD2-F1
#
_entry.id   AF-A0A376GVD2-F1
#
_cell.length_a   1.000
_cell.length_b   1.000
_cell.length_c   1.000
_cell.angle_alpha   90.00
_cell.angle_beta   90.00
_cell.angle_gamma   90.00
#
_symmetry.space_group_name_H-M   'P 1'
#
loop_
_entity.id
_entity.type
_entity.pdbx_description
1 polymer ?
#
loop_
_entity_poly.entity_id
_entity_poly.type
_entity_poly.pdbx_seq_one_letter_code
_entity_poly.pdbx_strand_id
1 'polypeptide(L)'
;MKYDELDLMELFLSESESLTDNIGDGNIMYKISKDDFTLKIFIRTYENQISVFLTYKEKEIFYGDFDNITELKKEDTYLRILREDSTIASLCFGTMLSISIEKQ
;
A
#
# COMPACT_ATOMS: atom_id res chain seq x y z
N MET A 1 10.48 8.06 -3.65
CA MET A 1 9.81 6.79 -4.01
C MET A 1 9.19 6.87 -5.40
N LYS A 2 9.21 5.79 -6.19
CA LYS A 2 8.59 5.71 -7.52
C LYS A 2 7.33 4.86 -7.47
N TYR A 3 6.26 5.29 -8.13
CA TYR A 3 5.04 4.52 -8.31
C TYR A 3 4.18 5.16 -9.41
N ASP A 4 3.30 4.39 -10.03
CA ASP A 4 2.29 4.90 -10.97
C ASP A 4 0.96 5.08 -10.24
N GLU A 5 0.44 6.31 -10.24
CA GLU A 5 -0.82 6.65 -9.56
C GLU A 5 -2.02 5.93 -10.17
N LEU A 6 -2.05 5.73 -11.49
CA LEU A 6 -3.15 5.04 -12.18
C LEU A 6 -3.18 3.56 -11.81
N ASP A 7 -2.01 2.93 -11.69
CA ASP A 7 -1.87 1.55 -11.23
C ASP A 7 -2.41 1.38 -9.80
N LEU A 8 -2.08 2.31 -8.90
CA LEU A 8 -2.61 2.30 -7.53
C LEU A 8 -4.13 2.53 -7.52
N MET A 9 -4.63 3.48 -8.30
CA MET A 9 -6.07 3.73 -8.41
C MET A 9 -6.82 2.49 -8.91
N GLU A 10 -6.26 1.75 -9.86
CA GLU A 10 -6.85 0.52 -10.38
C GLU A 10 -6.88 -0.59 -9.31
N LEU A 11 -5.78 -0.78 -8.57
CA LEU A 11 -5.72 -1.81 -7.52
C LEU A 11 -6.67 -1.53 -6.35
N PHE A 12 -6.76 -0.27 -5.94
CA PHE A 12 -7.59 0.15 -4.81
C PHE A 12 -9.04 0.47 -5.20
N LEU A 13 -9.34 0.57 -6.49
CA LEU A 13 -10.63 1.00 -7.03
C LEU A 13 -11.07 2.36 -6.47
N SER A 14 -10.11 3.21 -6.12
CA SER A 14 -10.34 4.51 -5.50
C SER A 14 -9.24 5.50 -5.87
N GLU A 15 -9.61 6.77 -5.87
CA GLU A 15 -8.62 7.86 -5.85
C GLU A 15 -7.86 7.85 -4.51
N SER A 16 -6.71 8.54 -4.54
CA SER A 16 -5.86 8.70 -3.37
C SER A 16 -6.39 9.82 -2.47
N GLU A 17 -6.35 9.64 -1.16
CA GLU A 17 -6.71 10.67 -0.18
C GLU A 17 -5.44 11.34 0.36
N SER A 18 -5.41 12.68 0.42
CA SER A 18 -4.33 13.40 1.12
C SER A 18 -4.52 13.31 2.62
N LEU A 19 -3.42 13.12 3.36
CA LEU A 19 -3.46 13.09 4.83
C LEU A 19 -3.39 14.46 5.48
N THR A 20 -2.92 15.48 4.75
CA THR A 20 -2.64 16.82 5.28
C THR A 20 -3.50 17.91 4.62
N ASP A 21 -4.55 17.51 3.90
CA ASP A 21 -5.30 18.38 2.96
C ASP A 21 -4.40 19.08 1.92
N ASN A 22 -3.19 18.56 1.73
CA ASN A 22 -2.20 19.03 0.78
C ASN A 22 -1.60 17.82 0.05
N ILE A 23 -2.12 17.58 -1.15
CA ILE A 23 -1.68 16.48 -2.03
C ILE A 23 -0.19 16.63 -2.39
N GLY A 24 0.34 17.86 -2.37
CA GLY A 24 1.74 18.15 -2.67
C GLY A 24 2.74 17.74 -1.57
N ASP A 25 2.28 17.36 -0.38
CA ASP A 25 3.17 16.98 0.73
C ASP A 25 3.66 15.53 0.64
N GLY A 26 3.28 14.80 -0.42
CA GLY A 26 3.71 13.42 -0.64
C GLY A 26 3.20 12.43 0.41
N ASN A 27 2.20 12.82 1.19
CA ASN A 27 1.54 12.00 2.20
C ASN A 27 0.17 11.57 1.70
N ILE A 28 0.13 10.37 1.13
CA ILE A 28 -0.99 9.86 0.36
C ILE A 28 -1.52 8.59 1.00
N MET A 29 -2.84 8.40 0.96
CA MET A 29 -3.51 7.21 1.47
C MET A 29 -4.37 6.56 0.39
N TYR A 30 -4.29 5.24 0.34
CA TYR A 30 -5.22 4.43 -0.45
C TYR A 30 -5.88 3.40 0.46
N LYS A 31 -7.15 3.09 0.16
CA LYS A 31 -7.96 2.17 0.96
C LYS A 31 -8.90 1.38 0.07
N ILE A 32 -8.96 0.07 0.29
CA ILE A 32 -9.94 -0.82 -0.31
C ILE A 32 -10.59 -1.69 0.76
N SER A 33 -11.87 -1.93 0.61
CA SER A 33 -12.62 -2.85 1.47
C SER A 33 -13.17 -3.99 0.62
N LYS A 34 -12.97 -5.23 1.08
CA LYS A 34 -13.53 -6.46 0.51
C LYS A 34 -14.14 -7.27 1.64
N ASP A 35 -15.45 -7.50 1.56
CA ASP A 35 -16.25 -8.09 2.64
C ASP A 35 -16.01 -7.32 3.97
N ASP A 36 -15.64 -8.04 5.03
CA ASP A 36 -15.32 -7.48 6.35
C ASP A 36 -13.86 -7.01 6.49
N PHE A 37 -13.04 -7.15 5.44
CA PHE A 37 -11.63 -6.76 5.44
C PHE A 37 -11.43 -5.38 4.84
N THR A 38 -10.59 -4.55 5.47
CA THR A 38 -10.13 -3.28 4.90
C THR A 38 -8.61 -3.27 4.85
N LEU A 39 -8.06 -3.08 3.66
CA LEU A 39 -6.64 -2.82 3.43
C LEU A 39 -6.45 -1.33 3.22
N LYS A 40 -5.56 -0.74 3.99
CA LYS A 40 -5.19 0.68 3.90
C LYS A 40 -3.67 0.81 3.84
N ILE A 41 -3.18 1.62 2.92
CA ILE A 41 -1.76 1.96 2.85
C ILE A 41 -1.60 3.46 3.01
N PHE A 42 -0.54 3.86 3.69
CA PHE A 42 -0.08 5.23 3.76
C PHE A 42 1.30 5.29 3.10
N ILE A 43 1.43 6.15 2.11
CA ILE A 43 2.64 6.38 1.35
C ILE A 43 3.18 7.73 1.77
N ARG A 44 4.39 7.75 2.33
CA ARG A 44 5.14 8.97 2.65
C ARG A 44 6.29 9.08 1.64
N THR A 45 6.00 9.71 0.50
CA THR A 45 6.85 9.72 -0.69
C THR A 45 8.23 10.34 -0.44
N TYR A 46 8.30 11.39 0.38
CA TYR A 46 9.56 12.06 0.73
C TYR A 46 10.38 11.31 1.79
N GLU A 47 9.70 10.59 2.68
CA GLU A 47 10.34 9.79 3.74
C GLU A 47 10.72 8.39 3.23
N ASN A 48 10.34 8.04 1.99
CA ASN A 48 10.49 6.70 1.44
C ASN A 48 9.93 5.61 2.37
N GLN A 49 8.80 5.91 3.00
CA GLN A 49 8.16 5.03 3.98
C GLN A 49 6.76 4.65 3.54
N ILE A 50 6.37 3.41 3.81
CA ILE A 50 5.01 2.92 3.59
C ILE A 50 4.54 2.19 4.83
N SER A 51 3.36 2.58 5.32
CA SER A 51 2.66 1.85 6.37
C SER A 51 1.46 1.12 5.78
N VAL A 52 1.34 -0.18 6.05
CA VAL A 52 0.28 -1.06 5.57
C VAL A 52 -0.54 -1.54 6.75
N PHE A 53 -1.86 -1.44 6.61
CA PHE A 53 -2.84 -1.80 7.64
C PHE A 53 -3.87 -2.74 7.02
N LEU A 54 -4.08 -3.90 7.65
CA LEU A 54 -5.20 -4.77 7.34
C LEU A 54 -6.08 -4.91 8.57
N THR A 55 -7.36 -4.60 8.42
CA THR A 55 -8.35 -4.73 9.48
C THR A 55 -9.42 -5.74 9.08
N TYR A 56 -9.99 -6.41 10.08
CA TYR A 56 -11.17 -7.26 9.96
C TYR A 56 -12.21 -6.78 10.97
N LYS A 57 -13.42 -6.39 10.50
CA LYS A 57 -14.47 -5.81 11.36
C LYS A 57 -13.94 -4.70 12.27
N GLU A 58 -13.23 -3.74 11.66
CA GLU A 58 -12.60 -2.58 12.31
C GLU A 58 -11.44 -2.91 13.28
N LYS A 59 -11.16 -4.20 13.53
CA LYS A 59 -10.02 -4.61 14.34
C LYS A 59 -8.79 -4.78 13.45
N GLU A 60 -7.70 -4.11 13.81
CA GLU A 60 -6.40 -4.33 13.16
C GLU A 60 -5.93 -5.77 13.39
N ILE A 61 -5.70 -6.48 12.29
CA ILE A 61 -5.17 -7.85 12.28
C ILE A 61 -3.74 -7.92 11.74
N PHE A 62 -3.31 -6.86 11.04
CA PHE A 62 -1.93 -6.70 10.60
C PHE A 62 -1.55 -5.23 10.48
N TYR A 63 -0.34 -4.93 10.91
CA TYR A 63 0.36 -3.68 10.70
C TYR A 63 1.78 -3.97 10.24
N GLY A 64 2.20 -3.33 9.17
CA GLY A 64 3.57 -3.36 8.67
C GLY A 64 4.03 -1.96 8.35
N ASP A 65 5.18 -1.57 8.86
CA ASP A 65 5.81 -0.30 8.54
C ASP A 65 7.14 -0.56 7.86
N PHE A 66 7.28 -0.03 6.64
CA PHE A 66 8.39 -0.32 5.77
C PHE A 66 9.12 0.97 5.42
N ASP A 67 10.41 1.01 5.71
CA ASP A 67 11.29 2.12 5.43
C ASP A 67 12.22 1.82 4.24
N ASN A 68 12.83 2.88 3.72
CA ASN A 68 13.76 2.83 2.59
C ASN A 68 13.14 2.23 1.32
N ILE A 69 11.85 2.47 1.10
CA ILE A 69 11.13 2.01 -0.08
C ILE A 69 11.56 2.82 -1.30
N THR A 70 12.03 2.13 -2.32
CA THR A 70 12.44 2.74 -3.58
C THR A 70 11.28 2.83 -4.55
N GLU A 71 10.45 1.78 -4.60
CA GLU A 71 9.43 1.63 -5.63
C GLU A 71 8.19 0.86 -5.13
N LEU A 72 7.02 1.29 -5.60
CA LEU A 72 5.82 0.46 -5.64
C LEU A 72 5.54 0.10 -7.08
N LYS A 73 5.31 -1.18 -7.33
CA LYS A 73 5.08 -1.68 -8.67
C LYS A 73 3.86 -2.58 -8.70
N LYS A 74 2.94 -2.30 -9.62
CA LYS A 74 1.82 -3.20 -9.90
C LYS A 74 2.27 -4.35 -10.79
N GLU A 75 1.86 -5.54 -10.42
CA GLU A 75 2.03 -6.76 -11.20
C GLU A 75 0.70 -7.54 -11.16
N ASP A 76 -0.11 -7.40 -12.21
CA ASP A 76 -1.46 -7.96 -12.27
C ASP A 76 -2.32 -7.48 -11.08
N THR A 77 -2.80 -8.39 -10.22
CA THR A 77 -3.54 -8.05 -9.00
C THR A 77 -2.65 -7.82 -7.78
N TYR A 78 -1.33 -7.69 -7.95
CA TYR A 78 -0.39 -7.52 -6.86
C TYR A 78 0.20 -6.11 -6.84
N LEU A 79 0.37 -5.56 -5.64
CA LEU A 79 1.26 -4.44 -5.40
C LEU A 79 2.54 -4.96 -4.74
N ARG A 80 3.67 -4.83 -5.44
CA ARG A 80 5.00 -5.11 -4.90
C ARG A 80 5.54 -3.86 -4.23
N ILE A 81 6.02 -4.02 -3.00
CA ILE A 81 6.74 -3.00 -2.25
C ILE A 81 8.23 -3.36 -2.33
N LEU A 82 9.02 -2.50 -2.98
CA LEU A 82 10.43 -2.75 -3.25
C LEU A 82 11.33 -1.85 -2.41
N ARG A 83 12.39 -2.47 -1.89
CA ARG A 83 13.57 -1.79 -1.35
C ARG A 83 14.73 -2.12 -2.29
N GLU A 84 15.23 -1.09 -2.96
CA GLU A 84 16.17 -1.23 -4.08
C GLU A 84 15.56 -2.13 -5.17
N ASP A 85 16.17 -3.29 -5.42
CA ASP A 85 15.70 -4.29 -6.40
C ASP A 85 15.01 -5.51 -5.73
N SER A 86 14.84 -5.48 -4.40
CA SER A 86 14.25 -6.58 -3.64
C SER A 86 12.81 -6.28 -3.25
N THR A 87 11.90 -7.21 -3.55
CA THR A 87 10.54 -7.16 -3.02
C THR A 87 10.57 -7.53 -1.54
N ILE A 88 10.09 -6.66 -0.68
CA ILE A 88 10.05 -6.91 0.78
C ILE A 88 8.62 -7.24 1.25
N ALA A 89 7.61 -6.76 0.53
CA ALA A 89 6.23 -7.05 0.81
C ALA A 89 5.42 -7.07 -0.49
N SER A 90 4.35 -7.86 -0.49
CA SER A 90 3.43 -8.00 -1.61
C SER A 90 2.00 -8.00 -1.11
N LEU A 91 1.20 -7.09 -1.63
CA LEU A 91 -0.23 -6.97 -1.32
C LEU A 91 -1.01 -7.56 -2.49
N CYS A 92 -1.87 -8.55 -2.25
CA CYS A 92 -2.69 -9.16 -3.29
C CYS A 92 -4.13 -8.66 -3.18
N PHE A 93 -4.66 -8.18 -4.30
CA PHE A 93 -5.99 -7.63 -4.46
C PHE A 93 -6.93 -8.57 -5.23
N GLY A 94 -6.60 -9.87 -5.32
CA GLY A 94 -7.40 -10.90 -5.99
C GLY A 94 -8.73 -11.22 -5.28
N THR A 95 -9.15 -12.49 -5.28
CA THR A 95 -10.40 -12.90 -4.61
C THR A 95 -10.38 -12.62 -3.11
N MET A 96 -9.21 -12.71 -2.48
CA MET A 96 -9.01 -12.39 -1.06
C MET A 96 -7.87 -11.37 -0.91
N LEU A 97 -8.03 -10.43 0.01
CA LEU A 97 -6.95 -9.53 0.42
C LEU A 97 -5.92 -10.36 1.20
N SER A 98 -4.68 -10.36 0.74
CA SER A 98 -3.58 -11.03 1.42
C SER A 98 -2.29 -10.22 1.37
N ILE A 99 -1.46 -10.40 2.38
CA ILE A 99 -0.19 -9.71 2.54
C ILE A 99 0.87 -10.78 2.74
N SER A 100 1.89 -10.77 1.87
CA SER A 100 3.08 -11.60 1.99
C SER A 100 4.27 -10.71 2.31
N ILE A 101 5.07 -11.11 3.28
CA ILE A 101 6.30 -10.41 3.67
C ILE A 101 7.46 -11.35 3.43
N GLU A 102 8.44 -10.88 2.67
CA GLU A 102 9.67 -11.62 2.46
C GLU A 102 10.57 -11.46 3.69
N LYS A 103 11.18 -12.56 4.16
CA LYS A 103 12.09 -12.50 5.31
C LYS A 103 13.31 -11.67 4.93
N GLN A 104 13.53 -10.58 5.68
CA GLN A 104 14.74 -9.74 5.65
C GLN A 104 15.95 -10.52 6.19
#